data_AF-A0A0Q9YHQ0-F1
#
_entry.id   AF-A0A0Q9YHQ0-F1
#
_cell.length_a   1.000
_cell.length_b   1.000
_cell.length_c   1.000
_cell.angle_alpha   90.00
_cell.angle_beta   90.00
_cell.angle_gamma   90.00
#
_symmetry.space_group_name_H-M   'P 1'
#
loop_
_entity.id
_entity.type
_entity.pdbx_description
1 polymer ?
#
loop_
_entity_poly.entity_id
_entity_poly.type
_entity_poly.pdbx_seq_one_letter_code
_entity_poly.pdbx_strand_id
1 'polypeptide(L)' 'MYTHVKKVLLTIATGDHGKAQTEYQIATSYIDRLVIKGLIHKNKAARHKSRLNKKVLALAA' A
#
# COMPACT_ATOMS: atom_id res chain seq x y z
N MET A 1 2.20 9.70 9.02
CA MET A 1 2.66 8.49 8.29
C MET A 1 2.18 7.27 9.08
N TYR A 2 1.45 6.26 8.60
CA TYR A 2 0.73 5.96 7.37
C TYR A 2 -0.42 5.01 7.76
N THR A 3 -1.58 5.54 8.13
CA THR A 3 -2.75 4.73 8.54
C THR A 3 -3.19 3.77 7.45
N HIS A 4 -3.21 4.21 6.19
CA HIS A 4 -3.57 3.35 5.06
C HIS A 4 -2.56 2.22 4.79
N VAL A 5 -1.26 2.48 4.92
CA VAL A 5 -0.23 1.43 4.80
C VAL A 5 -0.38 0.41 5.94
N LYS A 6 -0.68 0.87 7.15
CA LYS A 6 -0.93 -0.02 8.31
C LYS A 6 -2.19 -0.86 8.11
N LYS A 7 -3.26 -0.29 7.55
CA LYS A 7 -4.49 -1.03 7.19
C LYS A 7 -4.21 -2.14 6.19
N VAL A 8 -3.45 -1.85 5.11
CA VAL A 8 -3.05 -2.87 4.13
C VAL A 8 -2.21 -3.98 4.78
N LEU A 9 -1.29 -3.65 5.68
CA LEU A 9 -0.51 -4.67 6.39
C LEU A 9 -1.36 -5.54 7.32
N LEU A 10 -2.39 -4.96 7.96
CA LEU A 10 -3.33 -5.71 8.79
C LEU A 10 -4.21 -6.64 7.94
N THR A 11 -4.74 -6.16 6.81
CA THR A 11 -5.55 -7.01 5.92
C THR A 11 -4.73 -8.13 5.28
N ILE A 12 -3.45 -7.87 4.99
CA ILE A 12 -2.50 -8.90 4.56
C ILE A 12 -2.28 -9.93 5.68
N ALA A 13 -2.12 -9.51 6.93
CA ALA A 13 -1.95 -10.42 8.07
C ALA A 13 -3.19 -11.28 8.33
N THR A 14 -4.38 -10.80 7.99
CA THR A 14 -5.64 -11.57 8.11
C THR A 14 -5.85 -12.61 6.99
N GLY A 15 -4.99 -12.66 5.97
CA GLY A 15 -5.06 -13.68 4.92
C GLY A 15 -6.11 -13.44 3.82
N ASP A 16 -6.79 -12.28 3.83
CA ASP A 16 -7.96 -12.03 2.98
C ASP A 16 -7.55 -11.25 1.71
N HIS A 17 -7.23 -11.98 0.64
CA HIS A 17 -6.66 -11.41 -0.59
C HIS A 17 -7.55 -10.35 -1.25
N GLY A 18 -8.87 -10.58 -1.32
CA GLY A 18 -9.81 -9.62 -1.94
C GLY A 18 -9.86 -8.28 -1.20
N LYS A 19 -9.84 -8.33 0.13
CA LYS A 19 -9.78 -7.12 0.97
C LYS A 19 -8.41 -6.45 0.89
N ALA A 20 -7.32 -7.23 0.86
CA ALA A 20 -5.98 -6.71 0.72
C ALA A 20 -5.78 -5.92 -0.59
N GLN A 21 -6.35 -6.40 -1.70
CA GLN A 21 -6.27 -5.71 -3.00
C GLN A 21 -7.06 -4.40 -3.02
N THR A 22 -8.26 -4.39 -2.42
CA THR A 22 -9.10 -3.19 -2.33
C THR A 22 -8.43 -2.11 -1.47
N GLU A 23 -7.94 -2.48 -0.28
CA GLU A 23 -7.21 -1.55 0.59
C GLU A 23 -5.90 -1.07 -0.03
N TYR A 24 -5.24 -1.91 -0.83
CA TYR A 24 -4.03 -1.53 -1.56
C TYR A 24 -4.32 -0.41 -2.58
N GLN A 25 -5.41 -0.49 -3.36
CA GLN A 25 -5.79 0.57 -4.31
C GLN A 25 -6.08 1.92 -3.62
N ILE A 26 -6.70 1.87 -2.45
CA ILE A 26 -6.93 3.06 -1.62
C ILE A 26 -5.58 3.62 -1.16
N ALA A 27 -4.70 2.77 -0.64
CA ALA A 27 -3.38 3.19 -0.16
C ALA A 27 -2.51 3.79 -1.27
N THR A 28 -2.54 3.24 -2.50
CA THR A 28 -1.78 3.81 -3.63
C THR A 28 -2.23 5.22 -3.96
N SER A 29 -3.55 5.47 -4.00
CA SER A 29 -4.12 6.79 -4.29
C SER A 29 -3.73 7.84 -3.25
N TYR A 30 -3.70 7.45 -1.98
CA TYR A 30 -3.23 8.33 -0.90
C TYR A 30 -1.72 8.61 -1.00
N ILE A 31 -0.91 7.59 -1.30
CA ILE A 31 0.54 7.76 -1.47
C ILE A 31 0.83 8.75 -2.59
N ASP A 32 0.13 8.68 -3.72
CA ASP A 32 0.34 9.60 -4.83
C ASP A 32 -0.06 11.03 -4.50
N ARG A 33 -1.15 11.21 -3.74
CA ARG A 33 -1.56 12.53 -3.25
C ARG A 33 -0.50 13.15 -2.33
N LEU A 34 0.24 12.34 -1.56
CA LEU A 34 1.34 12.81 -0.73
C LEU A 34 2.57 13.23 -1.56
N VAL A 35 2.80 12.60 -2.72
CA VAL A 35 3.85 13.02 -3.66
C VAL A 35 3.50 14.37 -4.27
N ILE A 36 2.26 14.55 -4.73
CA ILE A 36 1.76 15.80 -5.32
C ILE A 36 1.89 16.96 -4.32
N LYS A 37 1.57 16.71 -3.05
CA LYS A 37 1.73 17.68 -1.96
C LYS A 37 3.19 17.95 -1.55
N GLY A 38 4.18 17.29 -2.18
CA GLY A 38 5.59 17.45 -1.86
C GLY A 38 6.04 16.84 -0.52
N LEU A 39 5.16 16.11 0.17
CA LEU A 39 5.43 15.53 1.50
C LEU A 39 6.37 14.32 1.42
N ILE A 40 6.39 13.62 0.28
CA ILE A 40 7.26 12.48 0.05
C ILE A 40 7.87 12.52 -1.35
N HIS A 41 9.14 12.13 -1.44
CA HIS A 41 9.80 12.00 -2.73
C HIS A 41 9.21 10.84 -3.56
N LYS A 42 9.17 11.00 -4.89
CA LYS A 42 8.68 9.99 -5.86
C LYS A 42 9.26 8.59 -5.63
N ASN A 43 10.57 8.50 -5.37
CA ASN A 43 11.23 7.21 -5.12
C ASN A 43 10.78 6.58 -3.79
N LYS A 44 10.47 7.39 -2.76
CA LYS A 44 9.96 6.88 -1.48
C LYS A 44 8.55 6.30 -1.68
N ALA A 45 7.69 7.01 -2.42
CA ALA A 45 6.38 6.50 -2.82
C ALA A 45 6.47 5.19 -3.62
N ALA A 46 7.32 5.16 -4.65
CA ALA A 46 7.54 3.95 -5.47
C ALA A 46 8.02 2.76 -4.64
N ARG A 47 8.95 2.96 -3.69
CA ARG A 47 9.39 1.90 -2.76
C ARG A 47 8.24 1.38 -1.90
N HIS A 48 7.38 2.26 -1.36
CA HIS A 48 6.24 1.83 -0.56
C HIS A 48 5.23 1.03 -1.38
N LYS A 49 4.91 1.48 -2.61
CA LYS A 49 4.04 0.74 -3.55
C LYS A 49 4.59 -0.64 -3.87
N SER A 50 5.86 -0.72 -4.27
CA SER A 50 6.51 -1.99 -4.64
C SER A 50 6.52 -2.98 -3.47
N ARG A 51 6.86 -2.54 -2.25
CA ARG A 51 6.88 -3.41 -1.07
C ARG A 51 5.49 -3.93 -0.70
N LEU A 52 4.46 -3.10 -0.81
CA LEU A 52 3.08 -3.52 -0.55
C LEU A 52 2.59 -4.50 -1.62
N ASN A 53 2.84 -4.22 -2.90
CA ASN A 53 2.45 -5.11 -3.99
C ASN A 53 3.06 -6.51 -3.82
N LYS A 54 4.35 -6.60 -3.49
CA LYS A 54 5.01 -7.89 -3.20
C LYS A 54 4.32 -8.68 -2.09
N LYS A 55 3.82 -8.02 -1.06
CA LYS A 55 3.12 -8.69 0.04
C LYS A 55 1.71 -9.14 -0.33
N VAL A 56 1.01 -8.38 -1.16
CA VAL A 56 -0.31 -8.78 -1.68
C VAL A 56 -0.16 -9.96 -2.64
N LEU A 57 0.84 -9.93 -3.53
CA LEU A 57 1.17 -11.07 -4.41
C LEU A 57 1.59 -12.32 -3.64
N ALA A 58 2.34 -12.17 -2.54
CA ALA A 58 2.72 -13.30 -1.69
C ALA A 58 1.55 -13.97 -0.95
N LEU A 59 0.37 -13.34 -0.90
CA LEU A 59 -0.87 -13.96 -0.40
C LEU A 59 -1.64 -14.73 -1.47
N ALA A 60 -1.36 -14.47 -2.74
CA ALA A 60 -1.99 -15.14 -3.87
C ALA A 60 -1.23 -16.42 -4.31
N ALA A 61 -0.01 -16.61 -3.81
CA ALA A 61 0.84 -17.77 -4.06
C ALA A 61 0.63 -18.83 -2.98
#